data_AF-A0A962CDV8-F1
#
_entry.id   AF-A0A962CDV8-F1
#
_cell.length_a   1.000
_cell.length_b   1.000
_cell.length_c   1.000
_cell.angle_alpha   90.00
_cell.angle_beta   90.00
_cell.angle_gamma   90.00
#
_symmetry.space_group_name_H-M   'P 1'
#
loop_
_entity.id
_entity.type
_entity.pdbx_description
1 polymer ?
#
loop_
_entity_poly.entity_id
_entity_poly.type
_entity_poly.pdbx_seq_one_letter_code
_entity_poly.pdbx_strand_id
1 'polypeptide(L)' 'MKIAILSRNASLYSTSRLVDAARSRGHSVRVLDPLRCYMRISSNGFDMHYKGRPLSGFDAVIPRIGSSITFYGTAVLRQF' A
#
# COMPACT_ATOMS: atom_id res chain seq x y z
N MET A 1 0.75 -0.35 -15.42
CA MET A 1 1.41 -0.58 -14.13
C MET A 1 0.38 -0.85 -13.04
N LYS A 2 0.74 -1.66 -12.06
CA LYS A 2 0.00 -1.90 -10.81
C LYS A 2 0.62 -1.05 -9.70
N ILE A 3 -0.11 -0.03 -9.25
CA ILE A 3 0.35 0.95 -8.26
C ILE A 3 -0.34 0.69 -6.92
N ALA A 4 0.44 0.66 -5.84
CA ALA A 4 -0.09 0.69 -4.48
C ALA A 4 -0.07 2.12 -3.93
N ILE A 5 -1.15 2.56 -3.30
CA ILE A 5 -1.18 3.81 -2.53
C ILE A 5 -1.33 3.45 -1.06
N LEU A 6 -0.31 3.74 -0.25
CA LEU A 6 -0.32 3.50 1.19
C LEU A 6 -1.05 4.66 1.89
N SER A 7 -2.30 4.46 2.27
CA SER A 7 -3.13 5.50 2.91
C SER A 7 -4.14 4.88 3.88
N ARG A 8 -4.30 5.49 5.06
CA ARG A 8 -5.29 5.06 6.08
C ARG A 8 -6.73 5.19 5.60
N ASN A 9 -6.99 6.13 4.69
CA ASN A 9 -8.33 6.41 4.22
C ASN A 9 -8.36 6.70 2.70
N ALA A 10 -9.07 5.83 1.98
CA ALA A 10 -9.28 5.94 0.54
C ALA A 10 -10.24 7.07 0.14
N SER A 11 -11.15 7.50 1.04
CA SER A 11 -12.11 8.58 0.76
C SER A 11 -11.54 9.98 0.89
N LEU A 12 -10.31 10.13 1.41
CA LEU A 12 -9.65 11.43 1.45
C LEU A 12 -9.44 11.96 0.03
N TYR A 13 -9.75 13.24 -0.18
CA TYR A 13 -9.63 13.89 -1.49
C TYR A 13 -8.29 13.61 -2.18
N SER A 14 -7.18 13.83 -1.46
CA SER A 14 -5.83 13.55 -1.99
C SER A 14 -5.61 12.10 -2.44
N THR A 15 -6.14 11.12 -1.69
CA THR A 15 -6.03 9.70 -2.06
C THR A 15 -6.90 9.41 -3.29
N SER A 16 -8.14 9.88 -3.30
CA SER A 16 -9.06 9.72 -4.44
C SER A 16 -8.49 10.32 -5.71
N ARG A 17 -7.95 11.54 -5.64
CA ARG A 17 -7.36 12.23 -6.79
C ARG A 17 -6.17 11.48 -7.40
N LEU A 18 -5.32 10.88 -6.55
CA LEU A 18 -4.23 10.01 -7.03
C LEU A 18 -4.75 8.76 -7.71
N VAL A 19 -5.79 8.12 -7.16
CA VAL A 19 -6.45 6.97 -7.78
C VAL A 19 -7.01 7.33 -9.15
N ASP A 20 -7.75 8.43 -9.24
CA ASP A 20 -8.38 8.89 -10.48
C ASP A 20 -7.33 9.23 -11.55
N ALA A 21 -6.27 9.96 -11.15
CA ALA A 21 -5.20 10.37 -12.05
C ALA A 21 -4.36 9.19 -12.58
N ALA A 22 -4.20 8.13 -11.80
CA ALA A 22 -3.50 6.93 -12.22
C ALA A 22 -4.40 6.03 -13.08
N ARG A 23 -5.69 5.91 -12.75
CA ARG A 23 -6.68 5.20 -13.59
C ARG A 23 -6.88 5.86 -14.95
N SER A 24 -6.92 7.19 -15.01
CA SER A 24 -7.05 7.93 -16.28
C SER A 24 -5.86 7.71 -17.22
N ARG A 25 -4.69 7.33 -16.66
CA ARG A 25 -3.48 6.94 -17.41
C ARG A 25 -3.40 5.44 -17.70
N GLY A 26 -4.47 4.68 -17.45
CA GLY A 26 -4.53 3.25 -17.71
C GLY A 26 -3.75 2.40 -16.69
N HIS A 27 -3.48 2.91 -15.49
CA HIS A 27 -2.84 2.14 -14.43
C HIS A 27 -3.87 1.46 -13.51
N SER A 28 -3.54 0.25 -13.05
CA SER A 28 -4.31 -0.45 -12.02
C SER A 28 -3.85 0.06 -10.65
N VAL A 29 -4.78 0.55 -9.84
CA VAL A 29 -4.45 1.20 -8.56
C VAL A 29 -5.16 0.49 -7.42
N ARG A 30 -4.44 0.26 -6.33
CA ARG A 30 -5.00 -0.28 -5.09
C ARG A 30 -4.57 0.55 -3.89
N VAL A 31 -5.55 1.04 -3.13
CA VAL A 31 -5.28 1.73 -1.86
C VAL A 31 -5.14 0.68 -0.75
N LEU A 32 -4.05 0.77 0.00
CA LEU A 32 -3.71 -0.13 1.10
C LEU A 32 -3.56 0.68 2.38
N ASP A 33 -4.31 0.31 3.41
CA ASP A 33 -4.09 0.84 4.76
C ASP A 33 -2.80 0.21 5.33
N PRO A 34 -1.75 1.01 5.64
CA PRO A 34 -0.51 0.49 6.17
C PRO A 34 -0.70 -0.34 7.43
N LEU A 35 -1.64 0.02 8.33
CA LEU A 35 -1.87 -0.73 9.57
C LEU A 35 -2.55 -2.09 9.36
N ARG A 36 -3.05 -2.36 8.15
CA ARG A 36 -3.62 -3.66 7.78
C ARG A 36 -2.66 -4.51 6.98
N CYS A 37 -1.50 -3.95 6.61
CA CYS A 37 -0.38 -4.72 6.11
C CYS A 37 0.32 -5.37 7.30
N TYR A 38 0.67 -6.65 7.20
CA TYR A 38 1.46 -7.33 8.22
C TYR A 38 2.42 -8.30 7.56
N MET A 39 3.52 -8.58 8.24
CA MET A 39 4.55 -9.48 7.77
C MET A 39 4.27 -10.89 8.29
N ARG A 40 4.20 -11.85 7.40
CA ARG A 40 4.18 -13.27 7.76
C ARG A 40 5.62 -13.77 7.70
N ILE A 41 6.16 -14.11 8.86
CA ILE A 41 7.48 -14.74 8.99
C ILE A 41 7.24 -16.24 9.18
N SER A 42 7.80 -17.05 8.29
CA SER A 42 7.73 -18.50 8.38
C SER A 42 9.09 -19.11 8.03
N SER A 43 9.28 -20.39 8.34
CA SER A 43 10.47 -21.15 7.94
C SER A 43 10.70 -21.14 6.43
N ASN A 44 9.66 -20.91 5.62
CA ASN A 44 9.73 -20.91 4.16
C ASN A 44 9.99 -19.52 3.57
N GLY A 45 10.14 -18.49 4.42
CA GLY A 45 10.43 -17.13 3.98
C GLY A 45 9.54 -16.07 4.61
N PHE A 46 9.69 -14.86 4.06
CA PHE A 46 9.04 -13.64 4.49
C PHE A 46 8.08 -13.16 3.40
N ASP A 47 6.80 -12.99 3.76
CA ASP A 47 5.78 -12.46 2.85
C ASP A 47 5.00 -11.33 3.52
N MET A 48 4.72 -10.28 2.75
CA MET A 48 3.80 -9.24 3.21
C MET A 48 2.37 -9.60 2.86
N HIS A 49 1.47 -9.52 3.83
CA HIS A 49 0.05 -9.82 3.68
C HIS A 49 -0.83 -8.60 3.93
N TYR A 50 -2.01 -8.59 3.29
CA TYR A 50 -3.08 -7.63 3.52
C TYR A 50 -4.40 -8.38 3.58
N LYS A 51 -5.09 -8.31 4.73
CA LYS A 51 -6.36 -9.02 4.97
C LYS A 51 -6.30 -10.51 4.58
N GLY A 52 -5.28 -11.22 5.06
CA GLY A 52 -5.12 -12.66 4.80
C GLY A 52 -4.46 -13.02 3.47
N ARG A 53 -4.39 -12.11 2.49
CA ARG A 53 -3.84 -12.39 1.16
C ARG A 53 -2.44 -11.82 0.98
N PRO A 54 -1.51 -12.53 0.32
CA PRO A 54 -0.19 -11.99 0.02
C PRO A 54 -0.32 -10.75 -0.87
N LEU A 55 0.50 -9.75 -0.60
CA LEU A 55 0.68 -8.57 -1.43
C LEU A 55 1.85 -8.82 -2.38
N SER A 56 1.59 -8.88 -3.68
CA SER A 56 2.64 -9.06 -4.68
C SER A 56 2.33 -8.35 -6.00
N GLY A 57 3.40 -8.12 -6.77
CA GLY A 57 3.36 -7.65 -8.17
C GLY A 57 2.97 -6.19 -8.34
N PHE A 58 3.33 -5.31 -7.40
CA PHE A 58 3.21 -3.86 -7.59
C PHE A 58 4.48 -3.31 -8.25
N ASP A 59 4.32 -2.42 -9.23
CA ASP A 59 5.44 -1.80 -9.93
C ASP A 59 5.91 -0.52 -9.23
N ALA A 60 5.03 0.11 -8.45
CA ALA A 60 5.30 1.36 -7.74
C ALA A 60 4.42 1.51 -6.49
N VAL A 61 4.94 2.24 -5.50
CA VAL A 61 4.24 2.55 -4.25
C VAL A 61 4.27 4.05 -3.97
N ILE A 62 3.10 4.63 -3.69
CA ILE A 62 2.96 6.04 -3.30
C ILE A 62 2.63 6.12 -1.81
N PRO A 63 3.55 6.56 -0.94
CA PRO A 63 3.29 6.69 0.49
C PRO A 63 2.48 7.95 0.81
N ARG A 64 1.28 7.77 1.37
CA ARG A 64 0.44 8.79 2.02
C ARG A 64 0.27 8.45 3.50
N ILE A 65 1.39 8.45 4.21
CA ILE A 65 1.50 8.04 5.61
C ILE A 65 1.21 9.26 6.51
N GLY A 66 0.25 9.10 7.43
CA GLY A 66 -0.05 10.13 8.43
C GLY A 66 1.01 10.15 9.54
N SER A 67 1.23 11.32 10.15
CA SER A 67 2.27 11.53 11.17
C SER A 67 2.19 10.54 12.34
N SER A 68 0.98 10.18 12.77
CA SER A 68 0.73 9.25 13.89
C SER A 68 1.13 7.80 13.63
N ILE A 69 1.36 7.41 12.36
CA ILE A 69 1.75 6.04 12.00
C ILE A 69 3.08 6.00 11.23
N THR A 70 3.89 7.06 11.32
CA THR A 70 5.11 7.20 10.52
C THR A 70 6.02 5.99 10.64
N PHE A 71 6.30 5.55 11.87
CA PHE A 71 7.21 4.44 12.13
C PHE A 71 6.75 3.12 11.47
N TYR A 72 5.49 2.73 11.70
CA TYR A 72 4.97 1.49 11.12
C TYR A 72 4.75 1.61 9.61
N GLY A 73 4.26 2.77 9.15
CA GLY A 73 4.03 3.03 7.74
C GLY A 73 5.32 2.96 6.91
N THR A 74 6.43 3.50 7.43
CA THR A 74 7.73 3.43 6.75
C THR A 74 8.33 2.02 6.81
N ALA A 75 8.14 1.29 7.92
CA ALA A 75 8.54 -0.12 7.99
C ALA A 75 7.83 -0.98 6.94
N VAL A 76 6.52 -0.77 6.74
CA VAL A 76 5.73 -1.41 5.68
C VAL A 76 6.20 -0.98 4.28
N LEU A 77 6.46 0.31 4.06
CA LEU A 77 6.94 0.83 2.78
C LEU A 77 8.24 0.15 2.32
N ARG A 78 9.15 -0.18 3.25
CA ARG A 78 10.43 -0.82 2.94
C ARG A 78 10.32 -2.28 2.46
N GLN A 79 9.14 -2.90 2.54
CA GLN A 79 8.91 -4.29 2.14
C GLN A 79 8.33 -4.43 0.73
N PHE A 80 8.13 -3.32 0.02
CA PHE A 80 7.61 -3.30 -1.35
C PHE A 80 8.72 -3.24 -2.38
#